data_AF-A0A1F9NMI3-F1
#
_entry.id   AF-A0A1F9NMI3-F1
#
_cell.length_a   1.000
_cell.length_b   1.000
_cell.length_c   1.000
_cell.angle_alpha   90.00
_cell.angle_beta   90.00
_cell.angle_gamma   90.00
#
_symmetry.space_group_name_H-M   'P 1'
#
loop_
_entity.id
_entity.type
_entity.pdbx_description
1 polymer ?
#
loop_
_entity_poly.entity_id
_entity_poly.type
_entity_poly.pdbx_seq_one_letter_code
_entity_poly.pdbx_strand_id
1 'polypeptide(L)'
;MWKNRRRIVALLGGAATLLLPFLEIRGRSAVRFDLPTLSLHLFGAVVPIDEFYLVLLGALFLVALTLWVTVVFGRLWCGWLCPQTVIGEIGEWIASALPPGCRSGGKSAVLLPFSAVVSLSLLWYIVPPEEATRNLLRSPILLGFFLAQWGVIFIMVAVVGTRFCKTVCPYAMLQNVLTDRETLAVAYDPARPECLRCDRCTLVCPVGIDIRKGSQRECIACAACIDACREVTSRRNVASFISYRGTVLRGKAYLFAGGCLATALVLLAAIWSRPDVRFAVQWEGTAGTPRGNVYRYSVRNDSDR
;
A
#
# COMPACT_ATOMS: atom_id res chain seq x y z
N MET A 1 18.20 9.54 12.29
CA MET A 1 17.93 10.33 11.05
C MET A 1 16.85 9.66 10.22
N TRP A 2 16.88 8.33 10.09
CA TRP A 2 15.86 7.56 9.35
C TRP A 2 14.48 7.61 10.01
N LYS A 3 14.41 7.61 11.34
CA LYS A 3 13.16 7.77 12.11
C LYS A 3 12.37 9.03 11.71
N ASN A 4 13.05 10.17 11.56
CA ASN A 4 12.39 11.42 11.18
C ASN A 4 11.92 11.40 9.72
N ARG A 5 12.76 10.88 8.81
CA ARG A 5 12.37 10.70 7.39
C ARG A 5 11.15 9.79 7.25
N ARG A 6 11.13 8.67 7.99
CA ARG A 6 10.01 7.73 7.98
C ARG A 6 8.73 8.35 8.54
N ARG A 7 8.84 9.15 9.61
CA ARG A 7 7.71 9.93 10.13
C ARG A 7 7.12 10.86 9.08
N ILE A 8 7.96 11.59 8.35
CA ILE A 8 7.50 12.47 7.27
C ILE A 8 6.80 11.66 6.18
N VAL A 9 7.39 10.56 5.71
CA VAL A 9 6.78 9.71 4.67
C VAL A 9 5.45 9.11 5.12
N ALA A 10 5.36 8.63 6.36
CA ALA A 10 4.13 8.10 6.94
C ALA A 10 3.02 9.15 7.02
N LEU A 11 3.35 10.37 7.47
CA LEU A 11 2.40 11.48 7.55
C LEU A 11 1.95 11.94 6.16
N LEU A 12 2.87 12.06 5.20
CA LEU A 12 2.56 12.41 3.81
C LEU A 12 1.68 11.33 3.15
N GLY A 13 2.01 10.05 3.33
CA GLY A 13 1.21 8.93 2.80
C GLY A 13 -0.17 8.85 3.44
N GLY A 14 -0.27 9.06 4.76
CA GLY A 14 -1.54 9.14 5.47
C GLY A 14 -2.39 10.31 5.00
N ALA A 15 -1.80 11.51 4.88
CA ALA A 15 -2.49 12.69 4.37
C ALA A 15 -2.96 12.50 2.92
N ALA A 16 -2.11 11.96 2.05
CA ALA A 16 -2.49 11.64 0.68
C ALA A 16 -3.68 10.67 0.64
N THR A 17 -3.64 9.60 1.45
CA THR A 17 -4.73 8.60 1.51
C THR A 17 -6.05 9.23 1.95
N LEU A 18 -6.02 10.15 2.92
CA LEU A 18 -7.21 10.84 3.42
C LEU A 18 -7.76 11.90 2.46
N LEU A 19 -6.88 12.60 1.73
CA LEU A 19 -7.25 13.75 0.92
C LEU A 19 -7.57 13.40 -0.53
N LEU A 20 -6.95 12.35 -1.09
CA LEU A 20 -7.14 11.94 -2.48
C LEU A 20 -8.62 11.74 -2.90
N PRO A 21 -9.50 11.12 -2.08
CA PRO A 21 -10.91 10.95 -2.45
C PRO A 21 -11.70 12.26 -2.57
N PHE A 22 -11.28 13.32 -1.86
CA PHE A 22 -11.91 14.64 -1.87
C PHE A 22 -11.38 15.54 -2.99
N LEU A 23 -10.27 15.18 -3.63
CA LEU A 23 -9.80 15.92 -4.79
C LEU A 23 -10.74 15.65 -5.95
N GLU A 24 -11.46 16.67 -6.38
CA GLU A 24 -12.36 16.58 -7.52
C GLU A 24 -11.64 17.03 -8.79
N ILE A 25 -11.64 16.16 -9.79
CA ILE A 25 -11.14 16.45 -11.13
C ILE A 25 -12.34 16.27 -12.07
N ARG A 26 -12.78 17.37 -12.71
CA ARG A 26 -13.97 17.40 -13.59
C ARG A 26 -15.26 16.95 -12.90
N GLY A 27 -15.46 17.38 -11.64
CA GLY A 27 -16.67 17.05 -10.86
C GLY A 27 -16.77 15.59 -10.40
N ARG A 28 -15.65 14.84 -10.42
CA ARG A 28 -15.57 13.44 -9.97
C ARG A 28 -14.35 13.27 -9.06
N SER A 29 -14.44 12.40 -8.05
CA SER A 29 -13.30 12.05 -7.18
C SER A 29 -12.09 11.58 -8.00
N ALA A 30 -10.91 12.06 -7.64
CA ALA A 30 -9.65 11.79 -8.36
C ALA A 30 -9.29 10.31 -8.38
N VAL A 31 -9.49 9.59 -7.27
CA VAL A 31 -9.26 8.14 -7.21
C VAL A 31 -10.41 7.49 -6.46
N ARG A 32 -11.21 6.68 -7.16
CA ARG A 32 -12.38 6.01 -6.58
C ARG A 32 -12.75 4.78 -7.40
N PHE A 33 -13.20 3.73 -6.73
CA PHE A 33 -13.81 2.57 -7.35
C PHE A 33 -15.31 2.58 -7.05
N ASP A 34 -16.11 2.93 -8.06
CA ASP A 34 -17.55 3.07 -7.92
C ASP A 34 -18.24 1.71 -8.07
N LEU A 35 -18.68 1.13 -6.94
CA LEU A 35 -19.32 -0.19 -6.94
C LEU A 35 -20.62 -0.26 -7.77
N PRO A 36 -21.56 0.73 -7.67
CA PRO A 36 -22.82 0.70 -8.41
C PRO A 36 -22.64 0.69 -9.93
N THR A 37 -21.70 1.48 -10.45
CA THR A 37 -21.44 1.61 -11.90
C THR A 37 -20.31 0.69 -12.38
N LEU A 38 -19.68 -0.06 -11.46
CA LEU A 38 -18.49 -0.86 -11.70
C LEU A 38 -17.45 -0.10 -12.54
N SER A 39 -17.15 1.13 -12.11
CA SER A 39 -16.21 1.99 -12.83
C SER A 39 -15.11 2.54 -11.93
N LEU A 40 -13.89 2.50 -12.48
CA LEU A 40 -12.70 2.99 -11.83
C LEU A 40 -12.43 4.43 -12.28
N HIS A 41 -12.49 5.36 -11.33
CA HIS A 41 -12.13 6.76 -11.53
C HIS A 41 -10.65 6.94 -11.20
N LEU A 42 -9.85 7.37 -12.18
CA LEU A 42 -8.42 7.66 -12.03
C LEU A 42 -8.09 9.00 -12.69
N PHE A 43 -7.78 10.01 -11.88
CA PHE A 43 -7.34 11.34 -12.26
C PHE A 43 -8.16 11.96 -13.41
N GLY A 44 -9.48 11.87 -13.32
CA GLY A 44 -10.42 12.38 -14.35
C GLY A 44 -10.79 11.37 -15.43
N ALA A 45 -10.03 10.29 -15.62
CA ALA A 45 -10.42 9.18 -16.47
C ALA A 45 -11.43 8.26 -15.78
N VAL A 46 -12.42 7.77 -16.52
CA VAL A 46 -13.36 6.75 -16.04
C VAL A 46 -13.16 5.50 -16.87
N VAL A 47 -12.61 4.47 -16.23
CA VAL A 47 -12.35 3.16 -16.83
C VAL A 47 -13.38 2.18 -16.25
N PRO A 48 -14.45 1.88 -16.98
CA PRO A 48 -15.42 0.89 -16.53
C PRO A 48 -14.86 -0.54 -16.64
N ILE A 49 -15.33 -1.44 -15.78
CA ILE A 49 -14.79 -2.82 -15.69
C ILE A 49 -15.12 -3.66 -16.94
N ASP A 50 -16.17 -3.31 -17.69
CA ASP A 50 -16.48 -3.93 -18.98
C ASP A 50 -15.34 -3.73 -20.00
N GLU A 51 -14.50 -2.72 -19.81
CA GLU A 51 -13.21 -2.56 -20.51
C GLU A 51 -12.12 -3.43 -19.89
N PHE A 52 -12.39 -4.72 -19.78
CA PHE A 52 -11.51 -5.69 -19.14
C PHE A 52 -10.09 -5.64 -19.68
N TYR A 53 -9.89 -5.33 -20.98
CA TYR A 53 -8.56 -5.20 -21.57
C TYR A 53 -7.73 -4.06 -20.97
N LEU A 54 -8.33 -2.89 -20.68
CA LEU A 54 -7.61 -1.78 -20.03
C LEU A 54 -7.30 -2.11 -18.57
N VAL A 55 -8.26 -2.72 -17.87
CA VAL A 55 -8.07 -3.16 -16.48
C VAL A 55 -6.95 -4.21 -16.41
N LEU A 56 -6.93 -5.17 -17.34
CA LEU A 56 -5.90 -6.20 -17.45
C LEU A 56 -4.53 -5.60 -17.73
N LEU A 57 -4.42 -4.72 -18.75
CA LEU A 57 -3.16 -4.04 -19.07
C LEU A 57 -2.66 -3.18 -17.91
N GLY A 58 -3.57 -2.48 -17.22
CA GLY A 58 -3.27 -1.73 -16.00
C GLY A 58 -2.75 -2.62 -14.88
N ALA A 59 -3.40 -3.75 -14.62
CA ALA A 59 -2.97 -4.73 -13.62
C ALA A 59 -1.60 -5.33 -13.96
N LEU A 60 -1.36 -5.69 -15.22
CA LEU A 60 -0.07 -6.19 -15.70
C LEU A 60 1.04 -5.15 -15.53
N PHE A 61 0.76 -3.89 -15.85
CA PHE A 61 1.68 -2.78 -15.60
C PHE A 61 1.99 -2.63 -14.11
N LEU A 62 0.98 -2.62 -13.23
CA LEU A 62 1.17 -2.50 -11.78
C LEU A 62 1.98 -3.67 -11.20
N VAL A 63 1.77 -4.90 -11.69
CA VAL A 63 2.56 -6.08 -11.33
C VAL A 63 4.00 -5.92 -11.81
N ALA A 64 4.22 -5.53 -13.07
CA ALA A 64 5.57 -5.31 -13.60
C ALA A 64 6.32 -4.22 -12.81
N LEU A 65 5.63 -3.14 -12.46
CA LEU A 65 6.15 -2.05 -11.63
C LEU A 65 6.54 -2.54 -10.23
N THR A 66 5.65 -3.28 -9.56
CA THR A 66 5.95 -3.81 -8.20
C THR A 66 7.08 -4.84 -8.22
N LEU A 67 7.19 -5.66 -9.26
CA LEU A 67 8.31 -6.59 -9.44
C LEU A 67 9.63 -5.83 -9.65
N TRP A 68 9.65 -4.82 -10.52
CA TRP A 68 10.84 -4.00 -10.75
C TRP A 68 11.30 -3.28 -9.47
N VAL A 69 10.38 -2.60 -8.79
CA VAL A 69 10.65 -1.94 -7.51
C VAL A 69 11.14 -2.95 -6.46
N THR A 70 10.57 -4.14 -6.39
CA THR A 70 10.98 -5.18 -5.43
C THR A 70 12.37 -5.73 -5.73
N VAL A 71 12.76 -5.90 -7.00
CA VAL A 71 14.10 -6.38 -7.36
C VAL A 71 15.19 -5.39 -6.92
N VAL A 72 14.88 -4.09 -6.99
CA VAL A 72 15.82 -3.00 -6.66
C VAL A 72 15.81 -2.69 -5.16
N PHE A 73 14.64 -2.38 -4.61
CA PHE A 73 14.45 -1.88 -3.25
C PHE A 73 14.04 -2.95 -2.24
N GLY A 74 13.77 -4.19 -2.70
CA GLY A 74 13.38 -5.30 -1.85
C GLY A 74 12.19 -4.96 -0.98
N ARG A 75 12.45 -4.97 0.33
CA ARG A 75 11.43 -4.81 1.37
C ARG A 75 11.27 -3.38 1.85
N LEU A 76 11.90 -2.40 1.18
CA LEU A 76 11.80 -1.00 1.54
C LEU A 76 10.34 -0.52 1.52
N TRP A 77 9.51 -1.02 0.60
CA TRP A 77 8.07 -0.79 0.59
C TRP A 77 7.40 -1.14 1.93
N CYS A 78 7.70 -2.33 2.48
CA CYS A 78 7.10 -2.87 3.70
C CYS A 78 7.35 -1.99 4.93
N GLY A 79 8.50 -1.32 4.99
CA GLY A 79 8.88 -0.44 6.09
C GLY A 79 8.51 1.03 5.91
N TRP A 80 8.18 1.47 4.69
CA TRP A 80 8.04 2.90 4.38
C TRP A 80 6.67 3.31 3.84
N LEU A 81 6.05 2.47 3.00
CA LEU A 81 4.84 2.84 2.25
C LEU A 81 3.68 1.86 2.46
N CYS A 82 3.95 0.65 2.97
CA CYS A 82 2.91 -0.33 3.26
C CYS A 82 1.83 0.27 4.16
N PRO A 83 0.55 0.37 3.69
CA PRO A 83 -0.52 1.02 4.45
C PRO A 83 -0.67 0.40 5.83
N GLN A 84 -0.57 -0.92 5.91
CA GLN A 84 -0.69 -1.66 7.16
C GLN A 84 0.38 -1.27 8.19
N THR A 85 1.65 -1.16 7.76
CA THR A 85 2.74 -0.74 8.65
C THR A 85 2.60 0.73 9.04
N VAL A 86 2.27 1.60 8.08
CA VAL A 86 2.11 3.05 8.31
C VAL A 86 0.98 3.34 9.31
N ILE A 87 -0.18 2.71 9.15
CA ILE A 87 -1.33 2.86 10.06
C ILE A 87 -0.96 2.36 11.47
N GLY A 88 -0.30 1.21 11.57
CA GLY A 88 0.16 0.66 12.84
C GLY A 88 1.16 1.57 13.56
N GLU A 89 2.13 2.12 12.83
CA GLU A 89 3.12 3.04 13.39
C GLU A 89 2.52 4.36 13.86
N ILE A 90 1.61 4.96 13.07
CA ILE A 90 0.89 6.17 13.48
C ILE A 90 0.05 5.88 14.72
N GLY A 91 -0.64 4.74 14.77
CA GLY A 91 -1.40 4.29 15.94
C GLY A 91 -0.53 4.16 17.18
N GLU A 92 0.67 3.57 17.06
CA GLU A 92 1.63 3.50 18.16
C GLU A 92 2.15 4.88 18.59
N TRP A 93 2.36 5.82 17.67
CA TRP A 93 2.77 7.19 18.02
C TRP A 93 1.69 7.89 18.83
N ILE A 94 0.44 7.81 18.37
CA ILE A 94 -0.72 8.35 19.07
C ILE A 94 -0.83 7.71 20.47
N ALA A 95 -0.70 6.39 20.57
CA ALA A 95 -0.76 5.69 21.85
C ALA A 95 0.42 6.04 22.78
N SER A 96 1.60 6.31 22.23
CA SER A 96 2.79 6.68 23.01
C SER A 96 2.72 8.08 23.62
N ALA A 97 1.87 8.96 23.06
CA ALA A 97 1.61 10.30 23.58
C ALA A 97 0.76 10.29 24.86
N LEU A 98 0.09 9.17 25.18
CA LEU A 98 -0.64 9.01 26.43
C LEU A 98 0.31 8.96 27.65
N PRO A 99 -0.08 9.55 28.78
CA PRO A 99 0.67 9.46 30.02
C PRO A 99 0.82 8.00 30.47
N PRO A 100 1.96 7.63 31.08
CA PRO A 100 2.29 6.24 31.39
C PRO A 100 1.26 5.55 32.30
N GLY A 101 0.60 6.29 33.20
CA GLY A 101 -0.44 5.75 34.10
C GLY A 101 -1.74 5.32 33.43
N CYS A 102 -2.08 5.86 32.25
CA CYS A 102 -3.31 5.52 31.51
C CYS A 102 -3.04 4.58 30.32
N ARG A 103 -1.83 4.03 30.18
CA ARG A 103 -1.40 3.42 28.91
C ARG A 103 -2.03 2.04 28.64
N SER A 104 -2.40 1.26 29.66
CA SER A 104 -2.98 -0.09 29.46
C SER A 104 -4.44 -0.04 28.98
N GLY A 105 -5.28 0.81 29.60
CA GLY A 105 -6.68 1.01 29.20
C GLY A 105 -6.87 2.10 28.14
N GLY A 106 -6.07 3.16 28.19
CA GLY A 106 -6.17 4.32 27.29
C GLY A 106 -5.70 4.05 25.87
N LYS A 107 -4.82 3.06 25.64
CA LYS A 107 -4.36 2.70 24.29
C LYS A 107 -5.54 2.32 23.39
N SER A 108 -6.41 1.42 23.85
CA SER A 108 -7.60 1.02 23.09
C SER A 108 -8.56 2.19 22.89
N ALA A 109 -8.76 3.01 23.93
CA ALA A 109 -9.66 4.17 23.87
C ALA A 109 -9.24 5.20 22.79
N VAL A 110 -7.94 5.44 22.61
CA VAL A 110 -7.44 6.38 21.59
C VAL A 110 -7.34 5.75 20.20
N LEU A 111 -7.06 4.44 20.11
CA LEU A 111 -7.02 3.73 18.83
C LEU A 111 -8.40 3.53 18.20
N LEU A 112 -9.46 3.53 19.02
CA LEU A 112 -10.84 3.35 18.57
C LEU A 112 -11.31 4.46 17.61
N PRO A 113 -11.19 5.77 17.93
CA PRO A 113 -11.50 6.84 16.97
C PRO A 113 -10.50 6.90 15.80
N PHE A 114 -9.22 6.58 16.02
CA PHE A 114 -8.22 6.55 14.94
C PHE A 114 -8.57 5.51 13.87
N SER A 115 -8.88 4.28 14.29
CA SER A 115 -9.31 3.21 13.36
C SER A 115 -10.64 3.53 12.68
N ALA A 116 -11.53 4.30 13.30
CA ALA A 116 -12.77 4.76 12.68
C ALA A 116 -12.48 5.72 11.52
N VAL A 117 -11.55 6.67 11.69
CA VAL A 117 -11.12 7.58 10.61
C VAL A 117 -10.49 6.81 9.45
N VAL A 118 -9.62 5.82 9.75
CA VAL A 118 -9.04 4.96 8.71
C VAL A 118 -10.12 4.17 7.97
N SER A 119 -11.09 3.60 8.70
CA SER A 119 -12.21 2.89 8.09
C SER A 119 -13.05 3.81 7.18
N LEU A 120 -13.36 5.02 7.66
CA LEU A 120 -14.10 6.00 6.87
C LEU A 120 -13.33 6.41 5.62
N SER A 121 -12.01 6.52 5.71
CA SER A 121 -11.18 6.84 4.56
C SER A 121 -11.25 5.81 3.45
N LEU A 122 -11.24 4.52 3.78
CA LEU A 122 -11.39 3.45 2.79
C LEU A 122 -12.80 3.45 2.18
N LEU A 123 -13.81 3.82 2.95
CA LEU A 123 -15.17 3.96 2.44
C LEU A 123 -15.27 5.07 1.38
N TRP A 124 -14.53 6.17 1.54
CA TRP A 124 -14.48 7.26 0.54
C TRP A 124 -13.86 6.84 -0.81
N TYR A 125 -13.05 5.78 -0.85
CA TYR A 125 -12.57 5.22 -2.11
C TYR A 125 -13.61 4.35 -2.82
N ILE A 126 -14.72 4.01 -2.15
CA ILE A 126 -15.79 3.16 -2.70
C ILE A 126 -17.04 3.99 -3.02
N VAL A 127 -17.44 4.85 -2.10
CA VAL A 127 -18.64 5.70 -2.18
C VAL A 127 -18.20 7.17 -2.22
N PRO A 128 -18.86 8.06 -3.00
CA PRO A 128 -18.52 9.47 -3.01
C PRO A 128 -18.48 10.03 -1.58
N PRO A 129 -17.50 10.86 -1.22
CA PRO A 129 -17.28 11.27 0.17
C PRO A 129 -18.49 12.00 0.78
N GLU A 130 -19.18 12.83 0.00
CA GLU A 130 -20.40 13.52 0.45
C GLU A 130 -21.55 12.55 0.77
N GLU A 131 -21.73 11.55 -0.09
CA GLU A 131 -22.78 10.56 0.07
C GLU A 131 -22.45 9.59 1.21
N ALA A 132 -21.20 9.11 1.25
CA ALA A 132 -20.70 8.20 2.28
C ALA A 132 -20.90 8.78 3.68
N THR A 133 -20.57 10.06 3.88
CA THR A 133 -20.66 10.72 5.19
C THR A 133 -22.09 11.05 5.59
N ARG A 134 -22.94 11.54 4.65
CA ARG A 134 -24.34 11.86 4.94
C ARG A 134 -25.20 10.63 5.18
N ASN A 135 -24.96 9.56 4.42
CA ASN A 135 -25.79 8.36 4.46
C ASN A 135 -25.26 7.27 5.42
N LEU A 136 -24.11 7.47 6.06
CA LEU A 136 -23.47 6.46 6.92
C LEU A 136 -24.40 5.91 7.99
N LEU A 137 -25.15 6.78 8.68
CA LEU A 137 -26.06 6.41 9.76
C LEU A 137 -27.49 6.14 9.26
N ARG A 138 -27.79 6.42 7.99
CA ARG A 138 -29.12 6.29 7.40
C ARG A 138 -29.29 4.98 6.64
N SER A 139 -28.24 4.52 5.97
CA SER A 139 -28.23 3.27 5.22
C SER A 139 -27.72 2.13 6.09
N PRO A 140 -28.52 1.08 6.37
CA PRO A 140 -28.07 -0.07 7.16
C PRO A 140 -26.92 -0.83 6.47
N ILE A 141 -26.86 -0.79 5.14
CA ILE A 141 -25.81 -1.44 4.35
C ILE A 141 -24.47 -0.72 4.55
N LEU A 142 -24.47 0.62 4.42
CA LEU A 142 -23.26 1.42 4.62
C LEU A 142 -22.77 1.33 6.07
N LEU A 143 -23.70 1.40 7.03
CA LEU A 143 -23.37 1.25 8.45
C LEU A 143 -22.78 -0.14 8.73
N GLY A 144 -23.40 -1.20 8.24
CA GLY A 144 -22.93 -2.57 8.42
C GLY A 144 -21.54 -2.78 7.83
N PHE A 145 -21.30 -2.29 6.62
CA PHE A 145 -19.98 -2.34 5.98
C PHE A 145 -18.93 -1.55 6.78
N PHE A 146 -19.26 -0.33 7.22
CA PHE A 146 -18.38 0.48 8.04
C PHE A 146 -18.03 -0.20 9.37
N LEU A 147 -19.01 -0.75 10.09
CA LEU A 147 -18.79 -1.42 11.38
C LEU A 147 -17.93 -2.67 11.22
N ALA A 148 -18.18 -3.48 10.19
CA ALA A 148 -17.39 -4.67 9.90
C ALA A 148 -15.93 -4.29 9.57
N GLN A 149 -15.74 -3.34 8.66
CA GLN A 149 -14.41 -2.86 8.27
C GLN A 149 -13.67 -2.18 9.45
N TRP A 150 -14.38 -1.38 10.25
CA TRP A 150 -13.84 -0.72 11.42
C TRP A 150 -13.38 -1.72 12.47
N GLY A 151 -14.17 -2.76 12.74
CA GLY A 151 -13.80 -3.84 13.64
C GLY A 151 -12.51 -4.56 13.19
N VAL A 152 -12.40 -4.87 11.90
CA VAL A 152 -11.19 -5.50 11.34
C VAL A 152 -9.96 -4.59 11.49
N ILE A 153 -10.07 -3.31 11.13
CA ILE A 153 -8.96 -2.35 11.24
C ILE A 153 -8.57 -2.13 12.70
N PHE A 154 -9.55 -2.04 13.61
CA PHE A 154 -9.29 -1.91 15.03
C PHE A 154 -8.51 -3.11 15.58
N ILE A 155 -8.94 -4.35 15.28
CA ILE A 155 -8.22 -5.58 15.67
C ILE A 155 -6.80 -5.55 15.09
N MET A 156 -6.68 -5.15 13.83
CA MET A 156 -5.42 -5.10 13.10
C MET A 156 -4.41 -4.14 13.75
N VAL A 157 -4.85 -2.96 14.20
CA VAL A 157 -3.98 -1.94 14.82
C VAL A 157 -3.76 -2.18 16.32
N ALA A 158 -4.81 -2.54 17.05
CA ALA A 158 -4.76 -2.67 18.51
C ALA A 158 -4.14 -4.00 18.97
N VAL A 159 -4.39 -5.10 18.24
CA VAL A 159 -4.01 -6.46 18.67
C VAL A 159 -2.86 -7.02 17.82
N VAL A 160 -2.96 -6.93 16.49
CA VAL A 160 -2.02 -7.62 15.58
C VAL A 160 -0.74 -6.83 15.37
N GLY A 161 -0.83 -5.54 15.04
CA GLY A 161 0.30 -4.66 14.80
C GLY A 161 1.33 -5.23 13.83
N THR A 162 2.61 -5.15 14.18
CA THR A 162 3.74 -5.62 13.34
C THR A 162 3.81 -7.14 13.18
N ARG A 163 3.07 -7.92 13.99
CA ARG A 163 3.02 -9.38 13.87
C ARG A 163 2.46 -9.81 12.51
N PHE A 164 1.58 -9.01 11.91
CA PHE A 164 1.02 -9.27 10.59
C PHE A 164 2.10 -9.50 9.52
N CYS A 165 3.17 -8.70 9.55
CA CYS A 165 4.27 -8.80 8.59
C CYS A 165 5.09 -10.07 8.75
N LYS A 166 5.07 -10.69 9.94
CA LYS A 166 5.77 -11.95 10.23
C LYS A 166 4.94 -13.18 9.93
N THR A 167 3.62 -13.12 10.16
CA THR A 167 2.79 -14.34 10.20
C THR A 167 1.79 -14.47 9.06
N VAL A 168 1.19 -13.36 8.61
CA VAL A 168 0.04 -13.41 7.69
C VAL A 168 0.37 -12.85 6.31
N CYS A 169 1.26 -11.86 6.21
CA CYS A 169 1.48 -11.12 4.98
C CYS A 169 2.02 -12.01 3.83
N PRO A 170 1.21 -12.29 2.77
CA PRO A 170 1.66 -13.12 1.65
C PRO A 170 2.69 -12.39 0.78
N TYR A 171 2.61 -11.04 0.74
CA TYR A 171 3.56 -10.21 0.00
C TYR A 171 4.99 -10.34 0.55
N ALA A 172 5.15 -10.36 1.88
CA ALA A 172 6.46 -10.57 2.50
C ALA A 172 7.09 -11.91 2.08
N MET A 173 6.27 -12.96 1.91
CA MET A 173 6.75 -14.26 1.42
C MET A 173 7.16 -14.21 -0.04
N LEU A 174 6.34 -13.63 -0.92
CA LEU A 174 6.64 -13.47 -2.34
C LEU A 174 7.95 -12.69 -2.55
N GLN A 175 8.15 -11.61 -1.80
CA GLN A 175 9.37 -10.81 -1.91
C GLN A 175 10.65 -11.59 -1.57
N ASN A 176 10.58 -12.62 -0.71
CA ASN A 176 11.75 -13.46 -0.41
C ASN A 176 12.24 -14.26 -1.62
N VAL A 177 11.36 -14.58 -2.57
CA VAL A 177 11.71 -15.33 -3.78
C VAL A 177 12.38 -14.41 -4.80
N LEU A 178 11.97 -13.14 -4.84
CA LEU A 178 12.44 -12.16 -5.82
C LEU A 178 13.76 -11.49 -5.42
N THR A 179 14.00 -11.37 -4.10
CA THR A 179 15.18 -10.71 -3.52
C THR A 179 16.40 -11.61 -3.54
N ASP A 180 17.56 -11.00 -3.77
CA ASP A 180 18.85 -11.69 -3.78
C ASP A 180 19.89 -10.87 -3.00
N ARG A 181 21.15 -11.32 -2.99
CA ARG A 181 22.22 -10.70 -2.19
C ARG A 181 22.58 -9.28 -2.61
N GLU A 182 22.28 -8.88 -3.84
CA GLU A 182 22.57 -7.54 -4.33
C GLU A 182 21.33 -6.63 -4.32
N THR A 183 20.14 -7.14 -4.00
CA THR A 183 18.98 -6.28 -3.74
C THR A 183 19.27 -5.34 -2.57
N LEU A 184 18.87 -4.07 -2.67
CA LEU A 184 19.05 -3.10 -1.61
C LEU A 184 18.32 -3.55 -0.33
N ALA A 185 19.09 -3.88 0.69
CA ALA A 185 18.58 -4.35 1.97
C ALA A 185 19.36 -3.72 3.12
N VAL A 186 18.74 -3.67 4.30
CA VAL A 186 19.44 -3.32 5.53
C VAL A 186 20.32 -4.50 5.92
N ALA A 187 21.63 -4.30 5.98
CA ALA A 187 22.59 -5.35 6.27
C ALA A 187 23.64 -4.91 7.31
N TYR A 188 24.05 -5.87 8.14
CA TYR A 188 25.20 -5.76 9.04
C TYR A 188 26.49 -6.07 8.29
N ASP A 189 27.57 -5.36 8.59
CA ASP A 189 28.90 -5.61 8.02
C ASP A 189 29.72 -6.60 8.87
N PRO A 190 29.85 -7.88 8.48
CA PRO A 190 30.64 -8.83 9.23
C PRO A 190 32.15 -8.58 9.13
N ALA A 191 32.61 -7.83 8.11
CA ALA A 191 34.02 -7.54 7.90
C ALA A 191 34.61 -6.55 8.91
N ARG A 192 33.75 -5.91 9.73
CA ARG A 192 34.13 -4.91 10.73
C ARG A 192 34.02 -5.50 12.13
N PRO A 193 35.09 -6.14 12.67
CA PRO A 193 35.07 -6.80 13.97
C PRO A 193 34.94 -5.81 15.15
N GLU A 194 35.09 -4.50 14.93
CA GLU A 194 35.01 -3.47 15.98
C GLU A 194 33.60 -3.28 16.57
N CYS A 195 32.62 -4.08 16.14
CA CYS A 195 31.26 -4.04 16.68
C CYS A 195 31.24 -4.36 18.18
N LEU A 196 30.77 -3.40 18.98
CA LEU A 196 30.68 -3.47 20.44
C LEU A 196 29.67 -4.51 20.98
N ARG A 197 28.87 -5.13 20.11
CA ARG A 197 27.82 -6.11 20.46
C ARG A 197 26.86 -5.65 21.59
N CYS A 198 26.50 -4.36 21.62
CA CYS A 198 25.63 -3.78 22.64
C CYS A 198 24.12 -4.11 22.54
N ASP A 199 23.71 -4.97 21.61
CA ASP A 199 22.32 -5.42 21.35
C ASP A 199 21.25 -4.36 21.08
N ARG A 200 21.62 -3.07 21.01
CA ARG A 200 20.69 -1.96 20.70
C ARG A 200 19.95 -2.14 19.38
N CYS A 201 20.60 -2.72 18.36
CA CYS A 201 19.97 -3.01 17.07
C CYS A 201 18.83 -4.03 17.16
N THR A 202 18.93 -4.98 18.08
CA THR A 202 17.96 -6.06 18.30
C THR A 202 16.78 -5.54 19.14
N LEU A 203 17.08 -4.74 20.17
CA LEU A 203 16.08 -4.13 21.05
C LEU A 203 15.16 -3.14 20.35
N VAL A 204 15.69 -2.36 19.39
CA VAL A 204 14.90 -1.38 18.63
C VAL A 204 14.12 -2.02 17.47
N CYS A 205 14.36 -3.30 17.16
CA CYS A 205 13.79 -3.93 15.99
C CYS A 205 12.29 -4.24 16.22
N PRO A 206 11.37 -3.65 15.43
CA PRO A 206 9.93 -3.84 15.65
C PRO A 206 9.43 -5.27 15.40
N VAL A 207 10.22 -6.07 14.67
CA VAL A 207 9.95 -7.48 14.38
C VAL A 207 10.83 -8.45 15.19
N GLY A 208 11.68 -7.92 16.07
CA GLY A 208 12.49 -8.72 17.00
C GLY A 208 13.58 -9.62 16.39
N ILE A 209 14.12 -9.26 15.22
CA ILE A 209 15.23 -10.01 14.61
C ILE A 209 16.59 -9.50 15.07
N ASP A 210 17.58 -10.39 15.08
CA ASP A 210 18.99 -10.02 15.23
C ASP A 210 19.65 -9.90 13.86
N ILE A 211 19.85 -8.67 13.40
CA ILE A 211 20.41 -8.37 12.06
C ILE A 211 21.84 -8.90 11.86
N ARG A 212 22.57 -9.21 12.94
CA ARG A 212 23.94 -9.77 12.86
C ARG A 212 23.94 -11.21 12.36
N LYS A 213 22.81 -11.92 12.48
CA LYS A 213 22.64 -13.29 11.96
C LYS A 213 22.38 -13.34 10.45
N GLY A 214 22.40 -12.19 9.77
CA GLY A 214 22.16 -12.06 8.33
C GLY A 214 20.73 -11.68 7.98
N SER A 215 20.43 -11.74 6.68
CA SER A 215 19.12 -11.37 6.14
C SER A 215 18.05 -12.37 6.58
N GLN A 216 17.01 -11.85 7.24
CA GLN A 216 15.90 -12.63 7.78
C GLN A 216 14.58 -12.22 7.11
N ARG A 217 13.68 -13.19 6.95
CA ARG A 217 12.40 -13.06 6.23
C ARG A 217 11.39 -12.16 6.94
N GLU A 218 11.68 -11.73 8.16
CA GLU A 218 10.83 -10.87 8.96
C GLU A 218 11.27 -9.39 8.85
N CYS A 219 12.48 -9.12 8.37
CA CYS A 219 13.01 -7.76 8.26
C CYS A 219 12.09 -6.91 7.37
N ILE A 220 11.56 -5.81 7.89
CA ILE A 220 10.74 -4.86 7.11
C ILE A 220 11.56 -3.70 6.54
N ALA A 221 12.90 -3.78 6.59
CA ALA A 221 13.81 -2.75 6.07
C ALA A 221 13.51 -1.31 6.55
N CYS A 222 13.07 -1.14 7.79
CA CYS A 222 12.64 0.15 8.37
C CYS A 222 13.77 1.03 8.92
N ALA A 223 15.03 0.57 8.85
CA ALA A 223 16.26 1.25 9.28
C ALA A 223 16.35 1.67 10.77
N ALA A 224 15.47 1.20 11.65
CA ALA A 224 15.53 1.52 13.09
C ALA A 224 16.86 1.08 13.72
N CYS A 225 17.38 -0.08 13.31
CA CYS A 225 18.69 -0.59 13.76
C CYS A 225 19.88 0.25 13.29
N ILE A 226 19.79 0.91 12.13
CA ILE A 226 20.83 1.83 11.63
C ILE A 226 20.92 3.06 12.53
N ASP A 227 19.76 3.65 12.86
CA ASP A 227 19.69 4.83 13.74
C ASP A 227 20.23 4.49 15.14
N ALA A 228 19.83 3.34 15.72
CA ALA A 228 20.32 2.92 17.03
C ALA A 228 21.82 2.58 17.03
N CYS A 229 22.34 1.97 15.96
CA CYS A 229 23.77 1.71 15.83
C CYS A 229 24.56 3.02 15.75
N ARG A 230 24.10 3.97 14.92
CA ARG A 230 24.74 5.29 14.76
C ARG A 230 24.77 6.09 16.06
N GLU A 231 23.75 5.99 16.90
CA GLU A 231 23.74 6.66 18.21
C GLU A 231 24.91 6.21 19.11
N VAL A 232 25.27 4.92 19.04
CA VAL A 232 26.41 4.37 19.77
C VAL A 232 27.74 4.70 19.08
N THR A 233 27.82 4.51 17.76
CA THR A 233 29.10 4.69 17.03
C THR A 233 29.50 6.14 16.84
N SER A 234 28.55 7.08 16.80
CA SER A 234 28.83 8.52 16.68
C SER A 234 29.63 9.05 17.86
N ARG A 235 29.43 8.52 19.08
CA ARG A 235 30.24 8.89 20.26
C ARG A 235 31.71 8.51 20.13
N ARG A 236 32.03 7.60 19.22
CA ARG A 236 33.40 7.12 18.95
C ARG A 236 33.92 7.60 17.59
N ASN A 237 33.19 8.47 16.88
CA ASN A 237 33.52 8.89 15.52
C ASN A 237 33.69 7.73 14.52
N VAL A 238 32.95 6.64 14.70
CA VAL A 238 32.96 5.48 13.80
C VAL A 238 31.65 5.42 13.01
N ALA A 239 31.74 5.05 11.73
CA ALA A 239 30.56 4.83 10.89
C ALA A 239 29.73 3.65 11.41
N SER A 240 28.39 3.74 11.30
CA SER A 240 27.47 2.66 11.67
C SER A 240 27.88 1.34 11.02
N PHE A 241 27.84 0.26 11.77
CA PHE A 241 28.12 -1.10 11.27
C PHE A 241 26.95 -1.68 10.46
N ILE A 242 25.79 -1.03 10.53
CA ILE A 242 24.58 -1.41 9.80
C ILE A 242 24.26 -0.29 8.81
N SER A 243 24.02 -0.65 7.56
CA SER A 243 23.68 0.29 6.50
C SER A 243 22.76 -0.35 5.46
N TYR A 244 22.13 0.45 4.60
CA TYR A 244 21.54 -0.07 3.38
C TYR A 244 22.68 -0.47 2.43
N ARG A 245 22.70 -1.74 2.01
CA ARG A 245 23.67 -2.29 1.07
C ARG A 245 22.94 -2.98 -0.07
N GLY A 246 23.48 -2.83 -1.27
CA GLY A 246 22.95 -3.45 -2.48
C GLY A 246 23.35 -2.64 -3.72
N THR A 247 23.14 -3.23 -4.88
CA THR A 247 23.49 -2.68 -6.18
C THR A 247 22.21 -2.33 -6.92
N VAL A 248 21.98 -1.03 -7.11
CA VAL A 248 20.77 -0.52 -7.78
C VAL A 248 20.83 -0.77 -9.29
N LEU A 249 21.98 -0.51 -9.91
CA LEU A 249 22.19 -0.62 -11.35
C LEU A 249 22.82 -1.98 -11.67
N ARG A 250 22.01 -2.93 -12.17
CA ARG A 250 22.44 -4.29 -12.50
C ARG A 250 21.56 -4.93 -13.56
N GLY A 251 22.05 -5.97 -14.22
CA GLY A 251 21.36 -6.63 -15.35
C GLY A 251 19.92 -7.03 -15.04
N LYS A 252 19.68 -7.66 -13.88
CA LYS A 252 18.32 -8.03 -13.43
C LYS A 252 17.41 -6.80 -13.27
N ALA A 253 17.91 -5.71 -12.69
CA ALA A 253 17.13 -4.48 -12.53
C ALA A 253 16.75 -3.88 -13.89
N TYR A 254 17.68 -3.89 -14.87
CA TYR A 254 17.39 -3.43 -16.23
C TYR A 254 16.40 -4.33 -16.98
N LEU A 255 16.48 -5.65 -16.81
CA LEU A 255 15.53 -6.59 -17.42
C LEU A 255 14.09 -6.31 -16.95
N PHE A 256 13.88 -6.19 -15.64
CA PHE A 256 12.57 -5.86 -15.08
C PHE A 256 12.14 -4.42 -15.43
N ALA A 257 13.08 -3.48 -15.52
CA ALA A 257 12.79 -2.11 -15.99
C ALA A 257 12.27 -2.13 -17.43
N GLY A 258 12.91 -2.90 -18.31
CA GLY A 258 12.49 -3.08 -19.69
C GLY A 258 11.09 -3.68 -19.80
N GLY A 259 10.80 -4.72 -19.01
CA GLY A 259 9.46 -5.30 -18.94
C GLY A 259 8.40 -4.30 -18.43
N CYS A 260 8.73 -3.53 -17.39
CA CYS A 260 7.85 -2.48 -16.87
C CYS A 260 7.62 -1.35 -17.89
N LEU A 261 8.65 -0.96 -18.64
CA LEU A 261 8.54 0.05 -19.69
C LEU A 261 7.68 -0.47 -20.85
N ALA A 262 7.87 -1.72 -21.27
CA ALA A 262 7.08 -2.33 -22.32
C ALA A 262 5.59 -2.39 -21.95
N THR A 263 5.24 -2.83 -20.74
CA THR A 263 3.84 -2.86 -20.29
C THR A 263 3.25 -1.45 -20.16
N ALA A 264 4.04 -0.46 -19.72
CA ALA A 264 3.62 0.94 -19.67
C ALA A 264 3.31 1.49 -21.07
N LEU A 265 4.18 1.23 -22.05
CA LEU A 265 3.97 1.68 -23.43
C LEU A 265 2.74 1.03 -24.07
N VAL A 266 2.52 -0.27 -23.84
CA VAL A 266 1.31 -0.96 -24.32
C VAL A 266 0.05 -0.39 -23.68
N LEU A 267 0.07 -0.12 -22.37
CA LEU A 267 -1.05 0.51 -21.67
C LEU A 267 -1.34 1.91 -22.21
N LEU A 268 -0.31 2.74 -22.40
CA LEU A 268 -0.45 4.09 -22.95
C LEU A 268 -0.99 4.06 -24.39
N ALA A 269 -0.48 3.15 -25.22
CA ALA A 269 -0.99 2.95 -26.57
C ALA A 269 -2.47 2.53 -26.56
N ALA A 270 -2.87 1.61 -25.67
CA ALA A 270 -4.26 1.18 -25.53
C ALA A 270 -5.19 2.31 -25.05
N ILE A 271 -4.72 3.16 -24.13
CA ILE A 271 -5.45 4.35 -23.68
C ILE A 271 -5.56 5.37 -24.81
N TRP A 272 -4.52 5.54 -25.63
CA TRP A 272 -4.54 6.46 -26.78
C TRP A 272 -5.49 5.97 -27.87
N SER A 273 -5.48 4.68 -28.18
CA SER A 273 -6.32 4.08 -29.23
C SER A 273 -7.78 3.89 -28.83
N ARG A 274 -8.15 4.21 -27.58
CA ARG A 274 -9.54 4.06 -27.10
C ARG A 274 -10.47 4.98 -27.91
N PRO A 275 -11.58 4.47 -28.49
CA PRO A 275 -12.55 5.29 -29.21
C PRO A 275 -13.42 6.09 -28.23
N ASP A 276 -13.85 7.29 -28.65
CA ASP A 276 -14.63 8.21 -27.81
C ASP A 276 -16.09 7.77 -27.62
N VAL A 277 -16.66 7.07 -28.61
CA VAL A 277 -18.01 6.51 -28.54
C VAL A 277 -17.97 5.01 -28.75
N ARG A 278 -18.66 4.26 -27.88
CA ARG A 278 -18.76 2.80 -27.96
C ARG A 278 -20.18 2.32 -27.95
N PHE A 279 -20.40 1.26 -28.71
CA PHE A 279 -21.63 0.49 -28.76
C PHE A 279 -21.28 -0.94 -28.35
N ALA A 280 -21.78 -1.39 -27.21
CA ALA A 280 -21.72 -2.80 -26.83
C ALA A 280 -23.08 -3.42 -27.07
N VAL A 281 -23.11 -4.58 -27.73
CA VAL A 281 -24.32 -5.40 -27.91
C VAL A 281 -23.99 -6.78 -27.36
N GLN A 282 -24.68 -7.19 -26.31
CA GLN A 282 -24.52 -8.49 -25.68
C GLN A 282 -25.79 -9.30 -25.88
N TRP A 283 -25.63 -10.56 -26.27
CA TRP A 283 -26.75 -11.49 -26.35
C TRP A 283 -27.11 -11.97 -24.94
N GLU A 284 -28.39 -11.83 -24.57
CA GLU A 284 -28.93 -12.18 -23.24
C GLU A 284 -29.66 -13.52 -23.22
N GLY A 285 -29.94 -14.10 -24.39
CA GLY A 285 -30.67 -15.36 -24.48
C GLY A 285 -31.72 -15.35 -25.57
N THR A 286 -32.56 -16.39 -25.55
CA THR A 286 -33.71 -16.50 -26.45
C THR A 286 -34.97 -15.94 -25.79
N ALA A 287 -35.77 -15.18 -26.54
CA ALA A 287 -36.94 -14.42 -26.07
C ALA A 287 -38.17 -15.29 -25.77
N GLY A 288 -38.01 -16.48 -25.21
CA GLY A 288 -39.12 -17.43 -24.97
C GLY A 288 -39.83 -17.92 -26.23
N THR A 289 -39.35 -17.55 -27.42
CA THR A 289 -39.85 -17.99 -28.73
C THR A 289 -38.75 -18.74 -29.48
N PRO A 290 -39.06 -19.73 -30.33
CA PRO A 290 -38.06 -20.60 -30.97
C PRO A 290 -37.05 -19.87 -31.89
N ARG A 291 -37.29 -18.59 -32.21
CA ARG A 291 -36.46 -17.78 -33.12
C ARG A 291 -36.13 -16.37 -32.61
N GLY A 292 -36.59 -16.00 -31.42
CA GLY A 292 -36.34 -14.67 -30.87
C GLY A 292 -35.03 -14.63 -30.10
N ASN A 293 -34.12 -13.72 -30.43
CA ASN A 293 -32.94 -13.43 -29.63
C ASN A 293 -33.16 -12.11 -28.86
N VAL A 294 -32.75 -12.09 -27.59
CA VAL A 294 -32.71 -10.89 -26.76
C VAL A 294 -31.28 -10.38 -26.75
N TYR A 295 -31.13 -9.08 -27.01
CA TYR A 295 -29.85 -8.39 -26.91
C TYR A 295 -29.99 -7.21 -25.97
N ARG A 296 -29.01 -7.04 -25.09
CA ARG A 296 -28.80 -5.81 -24.32
C ARG A 296 -27.79 -4.97 -25.07
N TYR A 297 -28.09 -3.70 -25.30
CA TYR A 297 -27.13 -2.75 -25.84
C TYR A 297 -26.79 -1.68 -24.81
N SER A 298 -25.55 -1.20 -24.82
CA SER A 298 -25.12 0.00 -24.10
C SER A 298 -24.36 0.91 -25.05
N VAL A 299 -24.65 2.20 -24.96
CA VAL A 299 -23.93 3.25 -25.68
C VAL A 299 -23.23 4.11 -24.65
N ARG A 300 -21.91 4.27 -24.79
CA ARG A 300 -21.11 5.12 -23.92
C ARG A 300 -20.38 6.15 -24.75
N ASN A 301 -20.57 7.40 -24.39
CA ASN A 301 -19.89 8.52 -24.98
C ASN A 301 -18.95 9.12 -23.93
N ASP A 302 -17.66 8.89 -24.11
CA ASP A 302 -16.57 9.43 -23.28
C ASP A 302 -15.83 10.56 -24.05
N SER A 303 -16.55 11.33 -24.88
CA SER A 303 -16.01 12.50 -25.60
C SER A 303 -15.49 13.63 -24.68
N ASP A 304 -15.82 13.60 -23.39
CA ASP A 304 -15.24 14.45 -22.34
C ASP A 304 -13.81 14.03 -21.92
N ARG A 305 -13.03 13.47 -22.85
CA ARG A 305 -11.59 13.24 -22.67
C ARG A 305 -10.83 14.52 -22.38
#